data_AF-A0A1M6YVP9-F1
#
_entry.id   AF-A0A1M6YVP9-F1
#
_cell.length_a   1.000
_cell.length_b   1.000
_cell.length_c   1.000
_cell.angle_alpha   90.00
_cell.angle_beta   90.00
_cell.angle_gamma   90.00
#
_symmetry.space_group_name_H-M   'P 1'
#
loop_
_entity.id
_entity.type
_entity.pdbx_description
1 polymer ?
#
loop_
_entity_poly.entity_id
_entity_poly.type
_entity_poly.pdbx_seq_one_letter_code
_entity_poly.pdbx_strand_id
1 'polypeptide(L)'
;MMNRAVCLSILTLGIAAAFTSVSSEPAAAESCVDFSRNPGRFINNCGRRVVVRWTDEFACQNNGGCSITLRAGETQVVASSRGRVSWSAE
;
A
#
# COMPACT_ATOMS: atom_id res chain seq x y z
N MET A 1 48.11 21.26 18.03
CA MET A 1 46.99 22.14 17.63
C MET A 1 45.72 21.62 18.29
N MET A 2 45.00 22.55 18.93
CA MET A 2 43.61 22.53 19.41
C MET A 2 43.21 21.78 20.70
N ASN A 3 42.47 22.55 21.51
CA ASN A 3 42.19 22.46 22.93
C ASN A 3 40.86 21.75 23.28
N ARG A 4 40.73 21.46 24.57
CA ARG A 4 39.61 20.90 25.36
C ARG A 4 38.28 21.67 25.25
N ALA A 5 37.15 20.95 25.40
CA ALA A 5 35.93 21.34 26.16
C ALA A 5 34.95 20.14 26.19
N VAL A 6 34.72 19.47 27.33
CA VAL A 6 33.69 19.70 28.36
C VAL A 6 32.25 19.36 27.90
N CYS A 7 31.64 18.38 28.60
CA CYS A 7 30.20 18.05 28.55
C CYS A 7 29.32 19.26 28.89
N LEU A 8 28.25 19.48 28.12
CA LEU A 8 27.10 20.23 28.59
C LEU A 8 25.81 19.64 27.98
N SER A 9 25.02 18.99 28.83
CA SER A 9 23.66 18.55 28.53
C SER A 9 22.77 19.78 28.37
N ILE A 10 22.23 20.01 27.17
CA ILE A 10 21.08 20.90 26.97
C ILE A 10 19.97 20.12 26.29
N LEU A 11 18.90 20.02 27.05
CA LEU A 11 17.58 19.52 26.74
C LEU A 11 17.04 20.21 25.47
N THR A 12 16.81 19.44 24.42
CA THR A 12 15.83 19.80 23.40
C THR A 12 14.95 18.58 23.15
N LEU A 13 13.70 18.70 23.58
CA LEU A 13 12.56 17.87 23.18
C LEU A 13 12.45 17.94 21.65
N GLY A 14 13.28 17.18 20.96
CA GLY A 14 13.18 16.94 19.53
C GLY A 14 12.56 15.59 19.37
N ILE A 15 11.28 15.54 19.02
CA ILE A 15 10.61 14.34 18.52
C ILE A 15 11.38 13.94 17.26
N ALA A 16 12.45 13.17 17.44
CA ALA A 16 13.00 12.37 16.37
C ALA A 16 11.97 11.28 16.16
N ALA A 17 10.94 11.62 15.38
CA ALA A 17 10.16 10.63 14.68
C ALA A 17 11.19 9.76 13.98
N ALA A 18 11.43 8.59 14.58
CA ALA A 18 12.07 7.52 13.87
C ALA A 18 11.13 7.27 12.69
N PHE A 19 11.50 7.79 11.52
CA PHE A 19 10.96 7.37 10.26
C PHE A 19 11.45 5.93 10.10
N THR A 20 10.82 5.02 10.84
CA THR A 20 10.78 3.62 10.49
C THR A 20 10.04 3.61 9.17
N SER A 21 10.78 3.73 8.07
CA SER A 21 10.31 3.32 6.76
C SER A 21 10.09 1.82 6.86
N VAL A 22 8.96 1.44 7.46
CA VAL A 22 8.44 0.09 7.41
C VAL A 22 8.06 -0.06 5.95
N SER A 23 8.98 -0.56 5.15
CA SER A 23 8.66 -1.12 3.85
C SER A 23 7.86 -2.39 4.13
N SER A 24 6.57 -2.20 4.45
CA SER A 24 5.58 -3.25 4.55
C SER A 24 5.21 -3.64 3.13
N GLU A 25 6.14 -4.32 2.49
CA GLU A 25 5.89 -5.17 1.33
C GLU A 25 4.84 -6.24 1.73
N PRO A 26 4.17 -6.85 0.77
CA PRO A 26 2.71 -6.94 0.52
C PRO A 26 1.64 -6.69 1.61
N ALA A 27 1.90 -6.89 2.92
CA ALA A 27 0.84 -6.90 3.94
C ALA A 27 0.16 -5.54 4.16
N ALA A 28 0.87 -4.43 3.92
CA ALA A 28 0.27 -3.11 4.08
C ALA A 28 -0.78 -2.80 3.03
N ALA A 29 -0.63 -3.28 1.79
CA ALA A 29 -1.63 -3.04 0.73
C ALA A 29 -2.94 -3.78 1.05
N GLU A 30 -2.86 -5.01 1.57
CA GLU A 30 -4.03 -5.76 2.07
C GLU A 30 -4.78 -5.01 3.16
N SER A 31 -4.05 -4.31 4.04
CA SER A 31 -4.65 -3.63 5.18
C SER A 31 -5.39 -2.33 4.80
N CYS A 32 -5.15 -1.75 3.64
CA CYS A 32 -5.73 -0.45 3.24
C CYS A 32 -6.52 -0.48 1.93
N VAL A 33 -6.49 -1.58 1.18
CA VAL A 33 -7.43 -1.78 0.07
C VAL A 33 -8.66 -2.52 0.59
N ASP A 34 -9.83 -1.88 0.51
CA ASP A 34 -11.10 -2.54 0.80
C ASP A 34 -11.56 -3.32 -0.44
N PHE A 35 -11.96 -4.57 -0.24
CA PHE A 35 -12.46 -5.42 -1.30
C PHE A 35 -13.79 -6.07 -0.94
N SER A 36 -14.80 -5.78 -1.76
CA SER A 36 -16.11 -6.43 -1.70
C SER A 36 -16.28 -7.40 -2.86
N ARG A 37 -16.49 -8.69 -2.55
CA ARG A 37 -16.65 -9.75 -3.56
C ARG A 37 -18.00 -9.73 -4.29
N ASN A 38 -18.98 -8.96 -3.86
CA ASN A 38 -20.23 -8.82 -4.62
C ASN A 38 -20.66 -7.35 -4.52
N PRO A 39 -20.35 -6.51 -5.53
CA PRO A 39 -20.17 -6.85 -6.96
C PRO A 39 -18.73 -7.12 -7.46
N GLY A 40 -17.71 -7.23 -6.61
CA GLY A 40 -16.31 -7.25 -7.07
C GLY A 40 -15.80 -5.81 -7.18
N ARG A 41 -15.68 -5.13 -6.04
CA ARG A 41 -15.31 -3.72 -5.95
C ARG A 41 -14.06 -3.55 -5.09
N PHE A 42 -13.11 -2.77 -5.58
CA PHE A 42 -11.88 -2.39 -4.89
C PHE A 42 -11.90 -0.91 -4.56
N ILE A 43 -11.41 -0.56 -3.37
CA ILE A 43 -11.25 0.82 -2.92
C ILE A 43 -9.86 0.96 -2.32
N ASN A 44 -9.01 1.80 -2.92
CA ASN A 44 -7.66 2.01 -2.43
C ASN A 44 -7.59 3.15 -1.40
N ASN A 45 -7.46 2.84 -0.11
CA ASN A 45 -7.28 3.82 0.97
C ASN A 45 -5.81 3.99 1.41
N CYS A 46 -4.85 3.45 0.65
CA CYS A 46 -3.46 3.36 1.06
C CYS A 46 -2.67 4.68 0.99
N GLY A 47 -3.27 5.79 0.53
CA GLY A 47 -2.57 7.06 0.30
C GLY A 47 -1.48 7.01 -0.79
N ARG A 48 -1.30 5.85 -1.44
CA ARG A 48 -0.33 5.57 -2.50
C ARG A 48 -0.96 4.68 -3.57
N ARG A 49 -0.21 4.43 -4.65
CA ARG A 49 -0.67 3.55 -5.74
C ARG A 49 -0.55 2.08 -5.31
N VAL A 50 -1.53 1.28 -5.72
CA VAL A 50 -1.55 -0.16 -5.46
C VAL A 50 -1.89 -0.90 -6.75
N VAL A 51 -1.16 -1.99 -7.00
CA VAL A 51 -1.45 -2.94 -8.07
C VAL A 51 -2.16 -4.14 -7.46
N VAL A 52 -3.36 -4.41 -7.96
CA VAL A 52 -4.18 -5.57 -7.62
C VAL A 52 -4.05 -6.58 -8.74
N ARG A 53 -3.51 -7.77 -8.45
CA ARG A 53 -3.46 -8.89 -9.38
C ARG A 53 -4.56 -9.88 -9.03
N TRP A 54 -5.33 -10.24 -10.03
CA TRP A 54 -6.54 -11.01 -9.94
C TRP A 54 -6.46 -12.22 -10.87
N THR A 55 -6.64 -13.43 -10.33
CA THR A 55 -6.42 -14.65 -11.10
C THR A 55 -7.56 -15.01 -12.04
N ASP A 56 -8.74 -14.43 -11.84
CA ASP A 56 -9.88 -14.67 -12.73
C ASP A 56 -9.74 -13.85 -14.01
N GLU A 57 -9.75 -14.55 -15.14
CA GLU A 57 -9.64 -13.99 -16.47
C GLU A 57 -10.86 -13.11 -16.81
N PHE A 58 -12.05 -13.48 -16.34
CA PHE A 58 -13.25 -12.70 -16.64
C PHE A 58 -13.37 -11.41 -15.82
N ALA A 59 -12.53 -11.20 -14.80
CA ALA A 59 -12.62 -10.03 -13.92
C ALA A 59 -12.45 -8.70 -14.68
N CYS A 60 -11.58 -8.66 -15.68
CA CYS A 60 -11.39 -7.45 -16.50
C CYS A 60 -11.74 -7.69 -17.97
N GLN A 61 -12.63 -8.66 -18.22
CA GLN A 61 -13.09 -9.03 -19.56
C GLN A 61 -11.94 -9.48 -20.49
N ASN A 62 -10.83 -10.01 -19.93
CA ASN A 62 -9.62 -10.38 -20.68
C ASN A 62 -9.20 -11.83 -20.40
N ASN A 63 -9.00 -12.65 -21.43
CA ASN A 63 -8.64 -14.08 -21.30
C ASN A 63 -7.18 -14.34 -20.84
N GLY A 64 -6.80 -13.90 -19.63
CA GLY A 64 -5.44 -14.10 -19.11
C GLY A 64 -5.18 -13.64 -17.67
N GLY A 65 -6.24 -13.51 -16.85
CA GLY A 65 -6.19 -12.84 -15.55
C GLY A 65 -6.30 -11.33 -15.66
N CYS A 66 -6.34 -10.63 -14.53
CA CYS A 66 -6.40 -9.18 -14.50
C CYS A 66 -5.37 -8.55 -13.57
N SER A 67 -4.73 -7.46 -14.03
CA SER A 67 -3.95 -6.57 -13.18
C SER A 67 -4.54 -5.17 -13.24
N ILE A 68 -4.87 -4.62 -12.08
CA ILE A 68 -5.53 -3.34 -11.93
C ILE A 68 -4.61 -2.43 -11.13
N THR A 69 -4.37 -1.22 -11.64
CA THR A 69 -3.61 -0.20 -10.91
C THR A 69 -4.57 0.83 -10.34
N LEU A 70 -4.67 0.89 -9.02
CA LEU A 70 -5.52 1.83 -8.29
C LEU A 70 -4.68 2.98 -7.74
N ARG A 71 -5.06 4.21 -8.06
CA ARG A 71 -4.52 5.42 -7.42
C ARG A 71 -5.07 5.56 -6.00
N ALA A 72 -4.45 6.42 -5.20
CA ALA A 72 -4.93 6.73 -3.86
C ALA A 72 -6.36 7.31 -3.93
N GLY A 73 -7.28 6.72 -3.16
CA GLY A 73 -8.71 7.09 -3.14
C GLY A 73 -9.52 6.55 -4.32
N GLU A 74 -8.91 5.79 -5.24
CA GLU A 74 -9.61 5.28 -6.41
C GLU A 74 -10.50 4.08 -6.07
N THR A 75 -11.66 4.03 -6.70
CA THR A 75 -12.60 2.91 -6.62
C THR A 75 -12.76 2.30 -8.00
N GLN A 76 -12.67 0.97 -8.09
CA GLN A 76 -12.86 0.24 -9.34
C GLN A 76 -13.71 -1.00 -9.14
N VAL A 77 -14.50 -1.32 -10.16
CA VAL A 77 -15.36 -2.50 -10.19
C VAL A 77 -14.90 -3.43 -11.30
N VAL A 78 -14.80 -4.72 -10.98
CA VAL A 78 -14.51 -5.78 -11.94
C VAL A 78 -15.78 -6.47 -12.40
N ALA A 79 -15.76 -7.01 -13.61
CA ALA A 79 -16.90 -7.70 -14.21
C ALA A 79 -17.18 -9.07 -13.56
N SER A 80 -16.17 -9.66 -12.91
CA SER A 80 -16.29 -10.92 -12.19
C SER A 80 -15.53 -10.88 -10.88
N SER A 81 -16.13 -11.46 -9.85
CA SER A 81 -15.58 -11.53 -8.49
C SER A 81 -15.09 -12.92 -8.10
N ARG A 82 -14.97 -13.84 -9.07
CA ARG A 82 -14.39 -15.18 -8.87
C ARG A 82 -12.87 -15.08 -8.81
N GLY A 83 -12.20 -16.14 -8.35
CA GLY A 83 -10.73 -16.18 -8.31
C GLY A 83 -10.11 -15.61 -7.03
N ARG A 84 -8.77 -15.58 -7.04
CA ARG A 84 -7.91 -15.13 -5.94
C ARG A 84 -7.34 -13.75 -6.23
N VAL A 85 -7.04 -13.05 -5.14
CA VAL A 85 -6.52 -11.68 -5.14
C VAL A 85 -5.13 -11.68 -4.57
N SER A 86 -4.27 -10.83 -5.12
CA SER A 86 -2.98 -10.49 -4.53
C SER A 86 -2.67 -9.02 -4.76
N TRP A 87 -1.82 -8.46 -3.92
CA TRP A 87 -1.64 -7.02 -3.79
C TRP A 87 -0.16 -6.69 -3.84
N SER A 88 0.17 -5.56 -4.43
CA SER A 88 1.52 -5.02 -4.40
C SER A 88 1.41 -3.50 -4.34
N ALA A 89 2.03 -2.88 -3.35
CA ALA A 89 2.15 -1.43 -3.34
C ALA A 89 3.28 -1.00 -4.27
N GLU A 90 3.08 0.11 -4.97
CA GLU A 90 4.11 0.79 -5.78
C GLU A 90 4.57 2.07 -5.11
#